data_AF-A0A2P2JKA0-F1
#
_entry.id   AF-A0A2P2JKA0-F1
#
_cell.length_a   1.000
_cell.length_b   1.000
_cell.length_c   1.000
_cell.angle_alpha   90.00
_cell.angle_beta   90.00
_cell.angle_gamma   90.00
#
_symmetry.space_group_name_H-M   'P 1'
#
loop_
_entity.id
_entity.type
_entity.pdbx_description
1 polymer ?
#
loop_
_entity_poly.entity_id
_entity_poly.type
_entity_poly.pdbx_seq_one_letter_code
_entity_poly.pdbx_strand_id
1 'polypeptide(L)'
;MEGAETHLRLFQIDLLDYPSIAAAIDGCAGVFHLASPCIVDEVKDPENELLEPAIKGTTNVLNAANEKCVRRVVVTSSISAIIPSPNWPSDVIKDENCWTDEEHCKKNGIWYPLSKTLAEKVAWEFSKENGLDVVVVNPGTVMGPVIPPTLNASMLMLVRLLQGCTDTYENFFMGSVHFKDVALAHILVYENPSANGRHLCVEAISHYGDFAAKVAELYPEYNLPRLPKDTQPGLLRAKNGAKKLMDLGMEFIPMEQIIKDSVESLKSRGLIS
;
A
#
# COMPACT_ATOMS: atom_id res chain seq x y z
N MET A 1 -12.20 -21.33 -0.76
CA MET A 1 -12.03 -20.89 0.65
C MET A 1 -13.24 -21.38 1.41
N GLU A 2 -13.06 -21.90 2.62
CA GLU A 2 -14.16 -22.38 3.46
C GLU A 2 -15.18 -21.26 3.72
N GLY A 3 -16.48 -21.56 3.66
CA GLY A 3 -17.57 -20.60 3.90
C GLY A 3 -17.82 -19.56 2.79
N ALA A 4 -17.03 -19.53 1.72
CA ALA A 4 -17.22 -18.56 0.63
C ALA A 4 -18.60 -18.70 -0.05
N GLU A 5 -19.10 -19.93 -0.22
CA GLU A 5 -20.39 -20.18 -0.86
C GLU A 5 -21.58 -19.53 -0.13
N THR A 6 -21.47 -19.30 1.19
CA THR A 6 -22.55 -18.73 2.01
C THR A 6 -22.27 -17.32 2.49
N HIS A 7 -21.00 -16.91 2.58
CA HIS A 7 -20.59 -15.64 3.19
C HIS A 7 -19.90 -14.66 2.21
N LEU A 8 -19.67 -15.04 0.95
CA LEU A 8 -19.16 -14.15 -0.08
C LEU A 8 -20.28 -13.81 -1.08
N ARG A 9 -20.52 -12.51 -1.25
CA ARG A 9 -21.39 -12.00 -2.32
C ARG A 9 -20.56 -11.08 -3.20
N LEU A 10 -20.62 -11.30 -4.51
CA LEU A 10 -19.93 -10.49 -5.49
C LEU A 10 -20.91 -9.48 -6.09
N PHE A 11 -20.50 -8.22 -6.09
CA PHE A 11 -21.23 -7.12 -6.72
C PHE A 11 -20.36 -6.57 -7.85
N GLN A 12 -20.99 -6.27 -8.98
CA GLN A 12 -20.34 -5.49 -10.02
C GLN A 12 -20.37 -4.02 -9.59
N ILE A 13 -19.19 -3.42 -9.45
CA ILE A 13 -19.01 -2.05 -8.98
C ILE A 13 -18.02 -1.30 -9.88
N ASP A 14 -18.20 0.01 -9.99
CA ASP A 14 -17.20 0.95 -10.50
C ASP A 14 -17.05 2.08 -9.48
N LEU A 15 -15.82 2.50 -9.19
CA LEU A 15 -15.54 3.56 -8.22
C LEU A 15 -16.14 4.91 -8.63
N LEU A 16 -16.41 5.10 -9.92
CA LEU A 16 -17.03 6.30 -10.47
C LEU A 16 -18.55 6.18 -10.63
N ASP A 17 -19.13 5.00 -10.40
CA ASP A 17 -20.57 4.75 -10.43
C ASP A 17 -21.15 4.63 -9.02
N TYR A 18 -21.56 5.78 -8.46
CA TYR A 18 -22.06 5.87 -7.09
C TYR A 18 -23.20 4.88 -6.74
N PRO A 19 -24.27 4.74 -7.56
CA PRO A 19 -25.30 3.72 -7.32
C PRO A 19 -24.77 2.30 -7.11
N SER A 20 -23.76 1.88 -7.87
CA SER A 20 -23.17 0.53 -7.72
C SER A 20 -22.50 0.35 -6.36
N ILE A 21 -21.83 1.40 -5.87
CA ILE A 21 -21.14 1.41 -4.57
C ILE A 21 -22.17 1.40 -3.44
N ALA A 22 -23.18 2.28 -3.51
CA ALA A 22 -24.21 2.39 -2.49
C ALA A 22 -25.00 1.08 -2.33
N ALA A 23 -25.26 0.36 -3.43
CA ALA A 23 -25.90 -0.94 -3.40
C ALA A 23 -25.04 -2.02 -2.73
N ALA A 24 -23.72 -2.01 -2.94
CA ALA A 24 -22.79 -2.97 -2.34
C ALA A 24 -22.57 -2.74 -0.83
N ILE A 25 -22.70 -1.49 -0.37
CA ILE A 25 -22.50 -1.10 1.05
C ILE A 25 -23.78 -1.26 1.89
N ASP A 26 -24.96 -1.38 1.26
CA ASP A 26 -26.24 -1.46 1.97
C ASP A 26 -26.28 -2.66 2.94
N GLY A 27 -26.47 -2.38 4.23
CA GLY A 27 -26.48 -3.40 5.29
C GLY A 27 -25.10 -3.81 5.82
N CYS A 28 -24.00 -3.20 5.36
CA CYS A 28 -22.66 -3.45 5.89
C CYS A 28 -22.43 -2.76 7.24
N ALA A 29 -21.82 -3.47 8.19
CA ALA A 29 -21.38 -2.89 9.47
C ALA A 29 -20.08 -2.08 9.34
N GLY A 30 -19.26 -2.40 8.35
CA GLY A 30 -17.93 -1.84 8.11
C GLY A 30 -17.60 -1.90 6.63
N VAL A 31 -16.73 -1.00 6.17
CA VAL A 31 -16.26 -0.97 4.78
C VAL A 31 -14.74 -0.95 4.76
N PHE A 32 -14.15 -1.82 3.94
CA PHE A 32 -12.72 -1.82 3.63
C PHE A 32 -12.52 -1.25 2.23
N HIS A 33 -12.12 0.02 2.14
CA HIS A 33 -11.87 0.68 0.87
C HIS A 33 -10.45 0.37 0.38
N LEU A 34 -10.31 -0.75 -0.33
CA LEU A 34 -9.03 -1.23 -0.87
C LEU A 34 -8.79 -0.78 -2.33
N ALA A 35 -9.86 -0.41 -3.04
CA ALA A 35 -9.83 -0.21 -4.48
C ALA A 35 -9.22 1.16 -4.84
N SER A 36 -8.21 1.16 -5.70
CA SER A 36 -7.53 2.37 -6.16
C SER A 36 -6.70 2.02 -7.39
N PRO A 37 -6.65 2.88 -8.43
CA PRO A 37 -5.71 2.71 -9.53
C PRO A 37 -4.26 2.57 -9.02
N CYS A 38 -3.52 1.62 -9.57
CA CYS A 38 -2.14 1.35 -9.18
C CYS A 38 -1.28 1.25 -10.44
N ILE A 39 -0.87 2.41 -10.96
CA ILE A 39 0.02 2.55 -12.12
C ILE A 39 1.30 3.20 -11.60
N VAL A 40 2.41 2.47 -11.64
CA VAL A 40 3.72 2.91 -11.14
C VAL A 40 4.74 3.15 -12.26
N ASP A 41 4.40 2.73 -13.48
CA ASP A 41 5.14 3.06 -14.70
C ASP A 41 4.68 4.44 -15.24
N GLU A 42 5.19 4.86 -16.39
CA GLU A 42 4.85 6.15 -17.01
C GLU A 42 3.33 6.28 -17.27
N VAL A 43 2.75 7.41 -16.86
CA VAL A 43 1.33 7.72 -17.02
C VAL A 43 1.16 8.87 -17.99
N LYS A 44 0.38 8.66 -19.06
CA LYS A 44 0.17 9.67 -20.11
C LYS A 44 -0.87 10.70 -19.70
N ASP A 45 -1.94 10.24 -19.06
CA ASP A 45 -3.01 11.09 -18.56
C ASP A 45 -3.20 10.88 -17.04
N PRO A 46 -2.31 11.48 -16.21
CA PRO A 46 -2.33 11.24 -14.77
C PRO A 46 -3.62 11.71 -14.11
N GLU A 47 -4.29 12.72 -14.66
CA GLU A 47 -5.56 13.21 -14.14
C GLU A 47 -6.64 12.13 -14.22
N ASN A 48 -6.86 11.58 -15.42
CA ASN A 48 -7.94 10.62 -15.64
C ASN A 48 -7.58 9.18 -15.26
N GLU A 49 -6.30 8.79 -15.31
CA GLU A 49 -5.87 7.41 -15.04
C GLU A 49 -5.56 7.16 -13.55
N LEU A 50 -5.21 8.20 -12.78
CA LEU A 50 -4.79 8.06 -11.38
C LEU A 50 -5.49 9.02 -10.41
N LEU A 51 -5.38 10.33 -10.64
CA LEU A 51 -5.77 11.34 -9.65
C LEU A 51 -7.29 11.36 -9.44
N GLU A 52 -8.04 11.61 -10.51
CA GLU A 52 -9.49 11.72 -10.46
C GLU A 52 -10.16 10.43 -9.93
N PRO A 53 -9.84 9.22 -10.43
CA PRO A 53 -10.50 8.01 -9.93
C PRO A 53 -10.13 7.67 -8.49
N ALA A 54 -8.91 7.97 -8.04
CA ALA A 54 -8.52 7.78 -6.65
C ALA A 54 -9.28 8.73 -5.71
N ILE A 55 -9.40 10.01 -6.09
CA ILE A 55 -10.08 11.03 -5.30
C ILE A 55 -11.60 10.78 -5.30
N LYS A 56 -12.23 10.77 -6.48
CA LYS A 56 -13.69 10.60 -6.62
C LYS A 56 -14.15 9.25 -6.10
N GLY A 57 -13.40 8.19 -6.37
CA GLY A 57 -13.70 6.85 -5.86
C GLY A 57 -13.72 6.81 -4.33
N THR A 58 -12.74 7.44 -3.69
CA THR A 58 -12.68 7.53 -2.22
C THR A 58 -13.84 8.36 -1.67
N THR A 59 -14.12 9.52 -2.25
CA THR A 59 -15.28 10.34 -1.87
C THR A 59 -16.60 9.58 -2.01
N ASN A 60 -16.80 8.85 -3.11
CA ASN A 60 -18.01 8.08 -3.35
C ASN A 60 -18.22 6.97 -2.31
N VAL A 61 -17.16 6.22 -1.98
CA VAL A 61 -17.24 5.17 -0.96
C VAL A 61 -17.54 5.76 0.42
N LEU A 62 -16.93 6.88 0.78
CA LEU A 62 -17.16 7.54 2.07
C LEU A 62 -18.56 8.13 2.17
N ASN A 63 -19.07 8.78 1.12
CA ASN A 63 -20.46 9.23 1.03
C ASN A 63 -21.43 8.07 1.23
N ALA A 64 -21.26 6.99 0.47
CA ALA A 64 -22.12 5.82 0.58
C ALA A 64 -22.04 5.17 1.97
N ALA A 65 -20.84 5.04 2.55
CA ALA A 65 -20.67 4.52 3.90
C ALA A 65 -21.37 5.39 4.95
N ASN A 66 -21.27 6.71 4.83
CA ASN A 66 -21.92 7.65 5.73
C ASN A 66 -23.45 7.59 5.61
N GLU A 67 -23.99 7.62 4.38
CA GLU A 67 -25.44 7.51 4.11
C GLU A 67 -26.02 6.18 4.61
N LYS A 68 -25.22 5.10 4.59
CA LYS A 68 -25.60 3.77 5.07
C LYS A 68 -25.28 3.54 6.54
N CYS A 69 -24.88 4.57 7.28
CA CYS A 69 -24.58 4.50 8.71
C CYS A 69 -23.54 3.42 9.07
N VAL A 70 -22.55 3.21 8.21
CA VAL A 70 -21.45 2.28 8.45
C VAL A 70 -20.69 2.74 9.69
N ARG A 71 -20.33 1.80 10.57
CA ARG A 71 -19.67 2.11 11.85
C ARG A 71 -18.27 2.68 11.66
N ARG A 72 -17.49 2.09 10.75
CA ARG A 72 -16.10 2.45 10.47
C ARG A 72 -15.72 2.10 9.04
N VAL A 73 -14.97 2.99 8.40
CA VAL A 73 -14.33 2.72 7.11
C VAL A 73 -12.82 2.59 7.33
N VAL A 74 -12.24 1.46 6.88
CA VAL A 74 -10.79 1.30 6.82
C VAL A 74 -10.33 1.56 5.39
N VAL A 75 -9.50 2.58 5.21
CA VAL A 75 -9.00 2.99 3.89
C VAL A 75 -7.58 2.46 3.68
N THR A 76 -7.34 1.80 2.54
CA THR A 76 -6.00 1.43 2.11
C THR A 76 -5.36 2.59 1.35
N SER A 77 -4.58 3.38 2.07
CA SER A 77 -3.66 4.32 1.47
C SER A 77 -2.38 3.58 1.03
N SER A 78 -1.22 4.20 1.16
CA SER A 78 0.07 3.62 0.81
C SER A 78 1.16 4.35 1.59
N ILE A 79 2.33 3.71 1.71
CA ILE A 79 3.56 4.42 2.05
C ILE A 79 3.86 5.56 1.07
N SER A 80 3.32 5.51 -0.14
CA SER A 80 3.39 6.58 -1.14
C SER A 80 2.63 7.85 -0.74
N ALA A 81 1.80 7.81 0.32
CA ALA A 81 1.24 9.01 0.95
C ALA A 81 2.12 9.57 2.11
N ILE A 82 3.24 8.89 2.38
CA ILE A 82 4.26 9.28 3.37
C ILE A 82 5.54 9.77 2.64
N ILE A 83 5.88 9.16 1.50
CA ILE A 83 7.03 9.51 0.66
C ILE A 83 6.67 9.62 -0.82
N PRO A 84 7.36 10.48 -1.61
CA PRO A 84 8.57 11.25 -1.27
C PRO A 84 8.30 12.49 -0.40
N SER A 85 9.18 12.76 0.56
CA SER A 85 9.07 13.87 1.51
C SER A 85 10.44 14.57 1.71
N PRO A 86 10.96 15.29 0.69
CA PRO A 86 12.34 15.81 0.69
C PRO A 86 12.63 16.81 1.81
N ASN A 87 11.59 17.47 2.34
CA ASN A 87 11.70 18.46 3.42
C ASN A 87 11.62 17.84 4.82
N TRP A 88 11.47 16.51 4.94
CA TRP A 88 11.46 15.82 6.22
C TRP A 88 12.86 15.85 6.86
N PRO A 89 12.99 16.08 8.18
CA PRO A 89 14.29 16.05 8.85
C PRO A 89 15.04 14.75 8.62
N SER A 90 16.31 14.83 8.20
CA SER A 90 17.10 13.65 7.81
C SER A 90 17.54 12.77 8.98
N ASP A 91 17.45 13.29 10.20
CA ASP A 91 17.77 12.63 11.47
C ASP A 91 16.53 12.04 12.17
N VAL A 92 15.34 12.17 11.57
CA VAL A 92 14.08 11.66 12.12
C VAL A 92 13.55 10.52 11.26
N ILE A 93 13.28 9.37 11.90
CA ILE A 93 12.66 8.22 11.23
C ILE A 93 11.27 8.63 10.72
N LYS A 94 10.96 8.29 9.47
CA LYS A 94 9.64 8.55 8.89
C LYS A 94 8.61 7.62 9.52
N ASP A 95 7.51 8.20 9.98
CA ASP A 95 6.39 7.54 10.61
C ASP A 95 5.06 8.08 10.05
N GLU A 96 3.96 7.80 10.71
CA GLU A 96 2.62 8.25 10.34
C GLU A 96 2.41 9.78 10.38
N ASN A 97 3.32 10.55 10.97
CA ASN A 97 3.26 12.02 10.98
C ASN A 97 3.85 12.62 9.70
N CYS A 98 4.60 11.82 8.93
CA CYS A 98 5.22 12.25 7.69
C CYS A 98 4.24 12.16 6.51
N TRP A 99 4.23 13.19 5.66
CA TRP A 99 3.40 13.25 4.47
C TRP A 99 4.27 13.43 3.22
N THR A 100 3.82 12.83 2.14
CA THR A 100 4.36 13.09 0.81
C THR A 100 4.24 14.56 0.45
N ASP A 101 5.29 15.10 -0.18
CA ASP A 101 5.33 16.46 -0.68
C ASP A 101 4.67 16.52 -2.07
N GLU A 102 3.49 17.12 -2.12
CA GLU A 102 2.67 17.20 -3.33
C GLU A 102 3.33 18.02 -4.44
N GLU A 103 3.97 19.14 -4.09
CA GLU A 103 4.60 20.02 -5.07
C GLU A 103 5.84 19.36 -5.68
N HIS A 104 6.61 18.64 -4.86
CA HIS A 104 7.66 17.77 -5.34
C HIS A 104 7.12 16.70 -6.30
N CYS A 105 5.99 16.07 -5.97
CA CYS A 105 5.40 15.06 -6.84
C CYS A 105 4.93 15.64 -8.18
N LYS A 106 4.20 16.76 -8.17
CA LYS A 106 3.75 17.46 -9.38
C LYS A 106 4.92 17.88 -10.26
N LYS A 107 5.95 18.49 -9.66
CA LYS A 107 7.13 18.98 -10.40
C LYS A 107 7.92 17.88 -11.08
N ASN A 108 7.98 16.69 -10.48
CA ASN A 108 8.77 15.56 -10.97
C ASN A 108 7.93 14.48 -11.68
N GLY A 109 6.64 14.70 -11.90
CA GLY A 109 5.75 13.74 -12.56
C GLY A 109 5.52 12.44 -11.76
N ILE A 110 5.57 12.51 -10.42
CA ILE A 110 5.44 11.36 -9.52
C ILE A 110 3.96 11.19 -9.14
N TRP A 111 3.17 10.66 -10.07
CA TRP A 111 1.70 10.74 -10.02
C TRP A 111 1.03 9.77 -9.04
N TYR A 112 1.55 8.56 -8.86
CA TYR A 112 0.94 7.59 -7.94
C TYR A 112 1.07 7.99 -6.45
N PRO A 113 2.25 8.44 -5.97
CA PRO A 113 2.33 9.07 -4.64
C PRO A 113 1.41 10.27 -4.48
N LEU A 114 1.29 11.14 -5.50
CA LEU A 114 0.34 12.24 -5.45
C LEU A 114 -1.11 11.75 -5.33
N SER A 115 -1.54 10.77 -6.14
CA SER A 115 -2.91 10.26 -6.12
C SER A 115 -3.28 9.65 -4.77
N LYS A 116 -2.39 8.83 -4.19
CA LYS A 116 -2.58 8.25 -2.86
C LYS A 116 -2.63 9.32 -1.76
N THR A 117 -1.79 10.35 -1.86
CA THR A 117 -1.78 11.46 -0.91
C THR A 117 -3.09 12.24 -0.93
N LEU A 118 -3.56 12.62 -2.13
CA LEU A 118 -4.80 13.40 -2.28
C LEU A 118 -6.03 12.59 -1.86
N ALA A 119 -6.12 11.31 -2.25
CA ALA A 119 -7.21 10.44 -1.83
C ALA A 119 -7.26 10.25 -0.31
N GLU A 120 -6.10 10.11 0.35
CA GLU A 120 -6.04 9.99 1.80
C GLU A 120 -6.45 11.30 2.50
N LYS A 121 -6.01 12.46 2.01
CA LYS A 121 -6.42 13.77 2.55
C LYS A 121 -7.93 13.99 2.46
N VAL A 122 -8.53 13.62 1.32
CA VAL A 122 -9.99 13.66 1.12
C VAL A 122 -10.70 12.78 2.14
N ALA A 123 -10.16 11.59 2.45
CA ALA A 123 -10.74 10.73 3.49
C ALA A 123 -10.70 11.38 4.89
N TRP A 124 -9.60 12.07 5.23
CA TRP A 124 -9.47 12.79 6.50
C TRP A 124 -10.37 14.01 6.59
N GLU A 125 -10.46 14.81 5.51
CA GLU A 125 -11.36 15.95 5.43
C GLU A 125 -12.81 15.51 5.58
N PHE A 126 -13.21 14.47 4.84
CA PHE A 126 -14.55 13.91 4.93
C PHE A 126 -14.89 13.41 6.33
N SER A 127 -13.98 12.66 6.97
CA SER A 127 -14.16 12.17 8.34
C SER A 127 -14.37 13.31 9.33
N LYS A 128 -13.55 14.36 9.23
CA LYS A 128 -13.64 15.55 10.09
C LYS A 128 -14.96 16.30 9.91
N GLU A 129 -15.47 16.41 8.68
CA GLU A 129 -16.69 17.16 8.37
C GLU A 129 -17.97 16.38 8.71
N ASN A 130 -17.97 15.06 8.52
CA ASN A 130 -19.18 14.23 8.62
C ASN A 130 -19.23 13.39 9.91
N GLY A 131 -18.14 13.33 10.67
CA GLY A 131 -18.05 12.51 11.89
C GLY A 131 -17.98 11.00 11.62
N LEU A 132 -17.75 10.58 10.37
CA LEU A 132 -17.54 9.18 10.01
C LEU A 132 -16.20 8.70 10.57
N ASP A 133 -16.20 7.58 11.30
CA ASP A 133 -14.98 6.96 11.81
C ASP A 133 -14.17 6.34 10.66
N VAL A 134 -13.02 6.95 10.37
CA VAL A 134 -12.10 6.53 9.32
C VAL A 134 -10.75 6.17 9.94
N VAL A 135 -10.25 5.00 9.60
CA VAL A 135 -8.90 4.56 9.96
C VAL A 135 -8.13 4.23 8.68
N VAL A 136 -6.88 4.67 8.60
CA VAL A 136 -6.06 4.46 7.41
C VAL A 136 -4.95 3.45 7.71
N VAL A 137 -4.76 2.51 6.79
CA VAL A 137 -3.56 1.67 6.73
C VAL A 137 -2.70 2.15 5.56
N ASN A 138 -1.40 2.30 5.79
CA ASN A 138 -0.39 2.69 4.80
C ASN A 138 0.57 1.53 4.56
N PRO A 139 0.21 0.52 3.74
CA PRO A 139 1.11 -0.57 3.40
C PRO A 139 2.35 -0.08 2.65
N GLY A 140 3.48 -0.73 2.89
CA GLY A 140 4.67 -0.59 2.05
C GLY A 140 4.59 -1.43 0.78
N THR A 141 5.70 -2.05 0.39
CA THR A 141 5.79 -2.90 -0.80
C THR A 141 5.20 -4.27 -0.52
N VAL A 142 3.95 -4.48 -0.96
CA VAL A 142 3.17 -5.67 -0.64
C VAL A 142 3.61 -6.87 -1.48
N MET A 143 4.07 -7.90 -0.81
CA MET A 143 4.65 -9.10 -1.41
C MET A 143 4.06 -10.37 -0.80
N GLY A 144 4.44 -11.52 -1.35
CA GLY A 144 3.97 -12.85 -1.00
C GLY A 144 3.22 -13.54 -2.14
N PRO A 145 2.55 -14.66 -1.83
CA PRO A 145 1.83 -15.47 -2.80
C PRO A 145 0.78 -14.69 -3.57
N VAL A 146 0.90 -14.71 -4.89
CA VAL A 146 -0.07 -14.05 -5.77
C VAL A 146 -1.35 -14.90 -5.77
N ILE A 147 -2.48 -14.28 -5.47
CA ILE A 147 -3.81 -14.91 -5.55
C ILE A 147 -4.47 -14.59 -6.90
N PRO A 148 -4.53 -13.32 -7.35
CA PRO A 148 -5.12 -12.97 -8.65
C PRO A 148 -4.36 -13.59 -9.85
N PRO A 149 -4.95 -13.63 -11.04
CA PRO A 149 -4.25 -14.11 -12.23
C PRO A 149 -3.11 -13.18 -12.67
N THR A 150 -3.24 -11.88 -12.41
CA THR A 150 -2.25 -10.85 -12.78
C THR A 150 -1.31 -10.51 -11.62
N LEU A 151 -0.08 -10.13 -11.96
CA LEU A 151 0.85 -9.57 -10.99
C LEU A 151 0.44 -8.15 -10.60
N ASN A 152 0.61 -7.81 -9.33
CA ASN A 152 0.60 -6.42 -8.88
C ASN A 152 1.96 -5.75 -9.16
N ALA A 153 1.99 -4.43 -9.04
CA ALA A 153 3.19 -3.62 -9.26
C ALA A 153 4.40 -4.03 -8.39
N SER A 154 4.15 -4.39 -7.12
CA SER A 154 5.20 -4.79 -6.16
C SER A 154 5.86 -6.12 -6.54
N MET A 155 5.08 -7.10 -6.99
CA MET A 155 5.59 -8.38 -7.48
C MET A 155 6.30 -8.22 -8.82
N LEU A 156 5.82 -7.32 -9.69
CA LEU A 156 6.51 -6.99 -10.95
C LEU A 156 7.88 -6.36 -10.70
N MET A 157 8.01 -5.50 -9.69
CA MET A 157 9.31 -4.94 -9.27
C MET A 157 10.29 -6.06 -8.86
N LEU A 158 9.83 -7.06 -8.10
CA LEU A 158 10.66 -8.23 -7.75
C LEU A 158 11.05 -9.05 -8.99
N VAL A 159 10.12 -9.28 -9.93
CA VAL A 159 10.44 -9.96 -11.20
C VAL A 159 11.51 -9.20 -11.98
N ARG A 160 11.38 -7.87 -12.11
CA ARG A 160 12.37 -7.02 -12.79
C ARG A 160 13.74 -7.16 -12.13
N LEU A 161 13.80 -7.12 -10.80
CA LEU A 161 15.04 -7.32 -10.04
C LEU A 161 15.69 -8.68 -10.32
N LEU A 162 14.90 -9.77 -10.26
CA LEU A 162 15.37 -11.14 -10.53
C LEU A 162 15.84 -11.33 -11.99
N GLN A 163 15.30 -10.54 -12.92
CA GLN A 163 15.70 -10.50 -14.33
C GLN A 163 16.90 -9.57 -14.60
N GLY A 164 17.51 -9.00 -13.57
CA GLY A 164 18.72 -8.19 -13.69
C GLY A 164 18.48 -6.71 -14.01
N CYS A 165 17.25 -6.21 -13.84
CA CYS A 165 16.92 -4.79 -14.06
C CYS A 165 17.74 -3.90 -13.12
N THR A 166 18.43 -2.91 -13.71
CA THR A 166 19.31 -1.97 -12.99
C THR A 166 18.66 -0.63 -12.69
N ASP A 167 17.36 -0.49 -12.94
CA ASP A 167 16.64 0.77 -12.72
C ASP A 167 16.73 1.16 -11.23
N THR A 168 17.16 2.38 -10.98
CA THR A 168 17.33 2.91 -9.63
C THR A 168 16.04 3.59 -9.18
N TYR A 169 15.53 3.17 -8.02
CA TYR A 169 14.30 3.69 -7.45
C TYR A 169 14.62 4.81 -6.44
N GLU A 170 14.97 6.01 -6.92
CA GLU A 170 15.44 7.11 -6.05
C GLU A 170 14.34 7.67 -5.12
N ASN A 171 13.10 7.76 -5.61
CA ASN A 171 11.94 8.28 -4.85
C ASN A 171 11.09 7.16 -4.23
N PHE A 172 11.73 6.09 -3.79
CA PHE A 172 11.06 4.87 -3.35
C PHE A 172 11.49 4.49 -1.95
N PHE A 173 10.54 4.17 -1.07
CA PHE A 173 10.81 3.64 0.25
C PHE A 173 10.59 2.14 0.21
N MET A 174 11.62 1.36 0.52
CA MET A 174 11.49 -0.09 0.63
C MET A 174 11.02 -0.48 2.03
N GLY A 175 9.71 -0.72 2.14
CA GLY A 175 9.09 -1.29 3.33
C GLY A 175 8.38 -2.58 2.96
N SER A 176 9.11 -3.68 2.82
CA SER A 176 8.50 -4.96 2.46
C SER A 176 7.47 -5.37 3.50
N VAL A 177 6.32 -5.85 3.04
CA VAL A 177 5.28 -6.38 3.91
C VAL A 177 4.57 -7.55 3.25
N HIS A 178 4.27 -8.58 4.02
CA HIS A 178 3.53 -9.72 3.50
C HIS A 178 2.05 -9.36 3.29
N PHE A 179 1.40 -9.86 2.23
CA PHE A 179 -0.02 -9.56 1.97
C PHE A 179 -0.94 -10.00 3.12
N LYS A 180 -0.59 -11.09 3.82
CA LYS A 180 -1.32 -11.56 5.01
C LYS A 180 -1.25 -10.54 6.15
N ASP A 181 -0.08 -9.95 6.37
CA ASP A 181 0.11 -8.94 7.41
C ASP A 181 -0.72 -7.70 7.07
N VAL A 182 -0.74 -7.28 5.80
CA VAL A 182 -1.63 -6.19 5.36
C VAL A 182 -3.10 -6.53 5.63
N ALA A 183 -3.56 -7.73 5.28
CA ALA A 183 -4.94 -8.14 5.55
C ALA A 183 -5.27 -8.16 7.05
N LEU A 184 -4.36 -8.69 7.88
CA LEU A 184 -4.49 -8.70 9.33
C LEU A 184 -4.49 -7.30 9.92
N ALA A 185 -3.65 -6.38 9.41
CA ALA A 185 -3.62 -4.99 9.85
C ALA A 185 -4.98 -4.31 9.61
N HIS A 186 -5.60 -4.53 8.46
CA HIS A 186 -6.93 -3.98 8.16
C HIS A 186 -7.98 -4.51 9.13
N ILE A 187 -8.01 -5.83 9.37
CA ILE A 187 -8.94 -6.46 10.32
C ILE A 187 -8.70 -5.91 11.73
N LEU A 188 -7.44 -5.87 12.18
CA LEU A 188 -7.04 -5.40 13.50
C LEU A 188 -7.51 -3.97 13.77
N VAL A 189 -7.28 -3.04 12.83
CA VAL A 189 -7.69 -1.64 13.02
C VAL A 189 -9.20 -1.43 12.87
N TYR A 190 -9.89 -2.33 12.17
CA TYR A 190 -11.35 -2.32 12.12
C TYR A 190 -11.97 -2.81 13.44
N GLU A 191 -11.46 -3.91 13.97
CA GLU A 191 -12.01 -4.57 15.17
C GLU A 191 -11.63 -3.86 16.47
N ASN A 192 -10.46 -3.21 16.53
CA ASN A 192 -9.98 -2.53 17.72
C ASN A 192 -10.60 -1.13 17.87
N PRO A 193 -11.45 -0.87 18.89
CA PRO A 193 -12.14 0.41 19.02
C PRO A 193 -11.20 1.61 19.26
N SER A 194 -10.00 1.37 19.83
CA SER A 194 -9.02 2.43 20.09
C SER A 194 -8.15 2.78 18.87
N ALA A 195 -8.17 1.95 17.82
CA ALA A 195 -7.44 2.25 16.59
C ALA A 195 -7.97 3.53 15.95
N ASN A 196 -7.07 4.45 15.66
CA ASN A 196 -7.39 5.77 15.08
C ASN A 196 -6.21 6.30 14.26
N GLY A 197 -6.48 7.22 13.35
CA GLY A 197 -5.45 7.85 12.53
C GLY A 197 -4.87 6.89 11.47
N ARG A 198 -3.65 7.19 11.06
CA ARG A 198 -2.87 6.42 10.08
C ARG A 198 -2.10 5.29 10.77
N HIS A 199 -1.80 4.23 10.03
CA HIS A 199 -1.04 3.07 10.51
C HIS A 199 -0.05 2.62 9.42
N LEU A 200 1.24 2.91 9.61
CA LEU A 200 2.29 2.42 8.73
C LEU A 200 2.38 0.90 8.85
N CYS A 201 2.28 0.19 7.73
CA CYS A 201 2.21 -1.26 7.69
C CYS A 201 3.38 -1.83 6.87
N VAL A 202 4.52 -1.99 7.54
CA VAL A 202 5.79 -2.50 7.01
C VAL A 202 6.44 -3.42 8.04
N GLU A 203 7.13 -4.47 7.59
CA GLU A 203 7.94 -5.28 8.51
C GLU A 203 9.13 -4.47 9.04
N ALA A 204 9.85 -3.80 8.14
CA ALA A 204 10.93 -2.87 8.47
C ALA A 204 11.02 -1.74 7.44
N ILE A 205 11.68 -0.65 7.82
CA ILE A 205 12.12 0.42 6.93
C ILE A 205 13.52 0.09 6.45
N SER A 206 13.68 -0.07 5.14
CA SER A 206 14.94 -0.43 4.50
C SER A 206 15.17 0.41 3.25
N HIS A 207 16.41 0.41 2.77
CA HIS A 207 16.73 0.92 1.44
C HIS A 207 16.44 -0.15 0.39
N TYR A 208 16.21 0.27 -0.85
CA TYR A 208 16.05 -0.67 -1.96
C TYR A 208 17.28 -1.58 -2.12
N GLY A 209 18.48 -1.03 -1.85
CA GLY A 209 19.73 -1.79 -1.84
C GLY A 209 19.78 -2.92 -0.81
N ASP A 210 19.21 -2.72 0.38
CA ASP A 210 19.16 -3.75 1.43
C ASP A 210 18.28 -4.93 0.98
N PHE A 211 17.10 -4.62 0.43
CA PHE A 211 16.20 -5.63 -0.12
C PHE A 211 16.85 -6.38 -1.28
N ALA A 212 17.46 -5.67 -2.24
CA ALA A 212 18.14 -6.29 -3.36
C ALA A 212 19.29 -7.20 -2.92
N ALA A 213 20.08 -6.77 -1.93
CA ALA A 213 21.12 -7.59 -1.32
C ALA A 213 20.54 -8.85 -0.66
N LYS A 214 19.40 -8.75 0.02
CA LYS A 214 18.73 -9.90 0.64
C LYS A 214 18.17 -10.88 -0.39
N VAL A 215 17.61 -10.39 -1.50
CA VAL A 215 17.18 -11.26 -2.61
C VAL A 215 18.39 -12.00 -3.20
N ALA A 216 19.52 -11.30 -3.42
CA ALA A 216 20.74 -11.91 -3.96
C ALA A 216 21.39 -12.94 -3.01
N GLU A 217 21.28 -12.73 -1.70
CA GLU A 217 21.70 -13.70 -0.68
C GLU A 217 20.87 -14.99 -0.76
N LEU A 218 19.55 -14.85 -0.87
CA LEU A 218 18.61 -15.97 -0.86
C LEU A 218 18.55 -16.74 -2.18
N TYR A 219 18.78 -16.06 -3.30
CA TYR A 219 18.67 -16.62 -4.65
C TYR A 219 19.88 -16.28 -5.52
N PRO A 220 21.08 -16.81 -5.18
CA PRO A 220 22.32 -16.52 -5.88
C PRO A 220 22.35 -17.07 -7.33
N GLU A 221 21.39 -17.91 -7.71
CA GLU A 221 21.25 -18.40 -9.09
C GLU A 221 20.80 -17.31 -10.08
N TYR A 222 20.20 -16.22 -9.61
CA TYR A 222 19.82 -15.09 -10.45
C TYR A 222 20.97 -14.08 -10.54
N ASN A 223 21.14 -13.46 -11.71
CA ASN A 223 22.17 -12.45 -11.93
C ASN A 223 21.67 -11.05 -11.50
N LEU A 224 21.55 -10.84 -10.18
CA LEU A 224 21.09 -9.57 -9.64
C LEU A 224 22.16 -8.47 -9.74
N PRO A 225 21.77 -7.22 -10.05
CA PRO A 225 22.70 -6.11 -10.03
C PRO A 225 23.14 -5.78 -8.61
N ARG A 226 24.41 -5.40 -8.47
CA ARG A 226 24.92 -4.81 -7.22
C ARG A 226 24.59 -3.32 -7.21
N LEU A 227 24.00 -2.86 -6.11
CA LEU A 227 23.68 -1.45 -5.88
C LEU A 227 24.69 -0.88 -4.87
N PRO A 228 25.80 -0.27 -5.32
CA PRO A 228 26.91 0.10 -4.45
C PRO A 228 26.65 1.34 -3.58
N LYS A 229 25.55 2.05 -3.82
CA LYS A 229 25.18 3.28 -3.11
C LYS A 229 23.69 3.25 -2.80
N ASP A 230 23.35 3.77 -1.62
CA ASP A 230 21.97 4.07 -1.25
C ASP A 230 21.39 5.08 -2.27
N THR A 231 20.21 4.77 -2.79
CA THR A 231 19.49 5.61 -3.76
C THR A 231 18.41 6.48 -3.09
N GLN A 232 18.17 6.29 -1.80
CA GLN A 232 17.16 7.01 -1.01
C GLN A 232 17.81 8.00 -0.01
N PRO A 233 18.26 9.19 -0.45
CA PRO A 233 18.93 10.13 0.44
C PRO A 233 18.03 10.55 1.62
N GLY A 234 18.56 10.52 2.83
CA GLY A 234 17.84 10.93 4.05
C GLY A 234 16.80 9.92 4.55
N LEU A 235 16.70 8.72 3.97
CA LEU A 235 15.89 7.64 4.51
C LEU A 235 16.65 6.91 5.63
N LEU A 236 16.14 6.97 6.86
CA LEU A 236 16.66 6.20 7.97
C LEU A 236 16.06 4.78 7.99
N ARG A 237 16.90 3.78 8.21
CA ARG A 237 16.50 2.38 8.40
C ARG A 237 15.90 2.20 9.79
N ALA A 238 14.87 1.37 9.92
CA ALA A 238 14.23 1.09 11.21
C ALA A 238 13.62 -0.30 11.23
N LYS A 239 13.94 -1.11 12.25
CA LYS A 239 13.36 -2.45 12.43
C LYS A 239 11.90 -2.43 12.89
N ASN A 240 11.48 -1.35 13.55
CA ASN A 240 10.14 -1.22 14.13
C ASN A 240 9.38 -0.06 13.46
N GLY A 241 9.35 -0.06 12.12
CA GLY A 241 8.69 1.00 11.35
C GLY A 241 7.19 1.10 11.62
N ALA A 242 6.52 -0.05 11.74
CA ALA A 242 5.08 -0.16 12.00
C ALA A 242 4.73 -0.09 13.50
N LYS A 243 5.33 0.85 14.25
CA LYS A 243 5.21 0.89 15.71
C LYS A 243 3.76 0.89 16.21
N LYS A 244 2.86 1.66 15.58
CA LYS A 244 1.45 1.68 15.98
C LYS A 244 0.77 0.31 15.85
N LEU A 245 1.04 -0.45 14.79
CA LEU A 245 0.47 -1.78 14.61
C LEU A 245 1.10 -2.79 15.58
N MET A 246 2.41 -2.70 15.80
CA MET A 246 3.12 -3.52 16.78
C MET A 246 2.60 -3.27 18.21
N ASP A 247 2.33 -2.02 18.57
CA ASP A 247 1.74 -1.63 19.86
C ASP A 247 0.30 -2.20 20.02
N LEU A 248 -0.38 -2.53 18.92
CA LEU A 248 -1.67 -3.23 18.90
C LEU A 248 -1.55 -4.78 18.91
N GLY A 249 -0.33 -5.31 19.04
CA GLY A 249 -0.06 -6.75 19.11
C GLY A 249 0.21 -7.42 17.76
N MET A 250 0.43 -6.64 16.70
CA MET A 250 0.75 -7.20 15.39
C MET A 250 2.20 -7.70 15.32
N GLU A 251 2.37 -8.94 14.86
CA GLU A 251 3.67 -9.52 14.50
C GLU A 251 3.77 -9.60 12.97
N PHE A 252 4.92 -9.21 12.43
CA PHE A 252 5.15 -9.17 10.99
C PHE A 252 5.96 -10.38 10.53
N ILE A 253 5.61 -10.92 9.37
CA ILE A 253 6.37 -11.96 8.69
C ILE A 253 7.72 -11.37 8.24
N PRO A 254 8.86 -11.96 8.60
CA PRO A 254 10.17 -11.40 8.28
C PRO A 254 10.43 -11.26 6.78
N MET A 255 11.23 -10.25 6.38
CA MET A 255 11.62 -9.99 4.99
C MET A 255 12.10 -11.25 4.24
N GLU A 256 12.88 -12.11 4.90
CA GLU A 256 13.36 -13.37 4.31
C GLU A 256 12.20 -14.27 3.88
N GLN A 257 11.19 -14.44 4.73
CA GLN A 257 10.02 -15.27 4.42
C GLN A 257 9.13 -14.60 3.38
N ILE A 258 8.98 -13.27 3.43
CA ILE A 258 8.27 -12.49 2.41
C ILE A 258 8.88 -12.75 1.02
N ILE A 259 10.20 -12.62 0.89
CA ILE A 259 10.91 -12.85 -0.36
C ILE A 259 10.74 -14.31 -0.80
N LYS A 260 10.91 -15.27 0.12
CA LYS A 260 10.76 -16.70 -0.19
C LYS A 260 9.39 -17.04 -0.75
N ASP A 261 8.33 -16.64 -0.05
CA ASP A 261 6.97 -16.95 -0.48
C ASP A 261 6.62 -16.25 -1.82
N SER A 262 7.15 -15.05 -2.03
CA SER A 262 7.05 -14.35 -3.31
C SER A 262 7.71 -15.10 -4.45
N VAL A 263 8.98 -15.48 -4.30
CA VAL A 263 9.75 -16.15 -5.37
C VAL A 263 9.17 -17.52 -5.68
N GLU A 264 8.79 -18.31 -4.68
CA GLU A 264 8.13 -19.60 -4.89
C GLU A 264 6.78 -19.44 -5.60
N SER A 265 6.03 -18.39 -5.28
CA SER A 265 4.80 -18.06 -6.00
C SER A 265 5.05 -17.65 -7.45
N LEU A 266 6.16 -17.00 -7.76
CA LEU A 266 6.53 -16.63 -9.14
C LEU A 266 7.01 -17.86 -9.93
N LYS A 267 7.84 -18.72 -9.33
CA LYS A 267 8.32 -19.98 -9.91
C LYS A 267 7.17 -20.93 -10.23
N SER A 268 6.27 -21.17 -9.27
CA SER A 268 5.09 -22.05 -9.46
C SER A 268 4.14 -21.56 -10.56
N ARG A 269 4.18 -20.28 -10.91
CA ARG A 269 3.40 -19.67 -11.99
C ARG A 269 4.17 -19.57 -13.32
N GLY A 270 5.41 -20.03 -13.38
CA GLY A 270 6.25 -19.97 -14.59
C GLY A 270 6.64 -18.55 -15.01
N LEU A 271 6.61 -17.58 -14.09
CA LEU A 271 6.93 -16.17 -14.37
C LEU A 271 8.42 -15.87 -14.27
N ILE A 272 9.15 -16.75 -13.56
CA ILE A 272 10.61 -16.77 -13.47
C ILE A 272 11.06 -18.23 -13.53
N SER A 273 12.27 -18.45 -14.02
CA SER A 273 12.94 -19.76 -14.13
C SER A 273 13.86 -20.03 -12.95
#